data_AF-A0A7C5WA05-F1
#
_entry.id   AF-A0A7C5WA05-F1
#
_cell.length_a   1.000
_cell.length_b   1.000
_cell.length_c   1.000
_cell.angle_alpha   90.00
_cell.angle_beta   90.00
_cell.angle_gamma   90.00
#
_symmetry.space_group_name_H-M   'P 1'
#
loop_
_entity.id
_entity.type
_entity.pdbx_description
1 polymer ?
#
loop_
_entity_poly.entity_id
_entity_poly.type
_entity_poly.pdbx_seq_one_letter_code
_entity_poly.pdbx_strand_id
1 'polypeptide(L)'
;MWKRQREDKSVLTEPRCPFCRALFERPHEIVTDLGFFTGGMCDCGAVYGFDPTGKNLGEVFMETLVELCGGDWQRAMSMTRGESYEERVLRYNPRTHRLVPGGTGYAGKTGILLFLKLTGE
;
A
#
# COMPACT_ATOMS: atom_id res chain seq x y z
N MET A 1 10.55 -7.54 -38.09
CA MET A 1 10.27 -6.18 -37.56
C MET A 1 9.41 -6.33 -36.31
N TRP A 2 10.02 -6.37 -35.12
CA TRP A 2 9.28 -6.55 -33.85
C TRP A 2 8.86 -5.16 -33.34
N LYS A 3 7.57 -4.82 -33.42
CA LYS A 3 7.07 -3.60 -32.77
C LYS A 3 7.01 -3.86 -31.26
N ARG A 4 7.97 -3.32 -30.51
CA ARG A 4 7.84 -3.21 -29.04
C ARG A 4 6.61 -2.36 -28.76
N GLN A 5 5.54 -2.99 -28.29
CA GLN A 5 4.36 -2.29 -27.81
C GLN A 5 4.80 -1.46 -26.61
N ARG A 6 4.81 -0.13 -26.77
CA ARG A 6 5.14 0.80 -25.70
C ARG A 6 3.89 0.88 -24.82
N GLU A 7 3.91 0.20 -23.67
CA GLU A 7 2.83 0.33 -22.69
C GLU A 7 2.60 1.81 -22.37
N ASP A 8 1.33 2.21 -22.38
CA ASP A 8 0.94 3.58 -22.06
C ASP A 8 1.30 3.88 -20.60
N LYS A 9 2.17 4.86 -20.39
CA LYS A 9 2.65 5.26 -19.06
C LYS A 9 1.51 5.68 -18.13
N SER A 10 0.35 6.04 -18.65
CA SER A 10 -0.83 6.40 -17.86
C SER A 10 -1.30 5.26 -16.96
N VAL A 11 -1.32 4.02 -17.48
CA VAL A 11 -1.73 2.81 -16.73
C VAL A 11 -0.81 2.53 -15.54
N LEU A 12 0.48 2.87 -15.66
CA LEU A 12 1.48 2.68 -14.59
C LEU A 12 1.33 3.71 -13.45
N THR A 13 0.54 4.76 -13.65
CA THR A 13 0.35 5.84 -12.67
C THR A 13 -1.01 5.79 -11.96
N GLU A 14 -1.92 4.93 -12.41
CA GLU A 14 -3.22 4.77 -11.77
C GLU A 14 -3.08 4.16 -10.37
N PRO A 15 -3.89 4.58 -9.39
CA PRO A 15 -3.89 4.04 -8.03
C PRO A 15 -4.55 2.66 -8.02
N ARG A 16 -3.83 1.66 -8.53
CA ARG A 16 -4.31 0.27 -8.58
C ARG A 16 -3.67 -0.58 -7.49
N CYS A 17 -4.49 -1.39 -6.83
CA CYS A 17 -4.05 -2.38 -5.85
C CYS A 17 -3.01 -3.32 -6.49
N PRO A 18 -1.85 -3.56 -5.85
CA PRO A 18 -0.82 -4.41 -6.42
C PRO A 18 -1.20 -5.90 -6.48
N PHE A 19 -2.27 -6.31 -5.78
CA PHE A 19 -2.76 -7.69 -5.74
C PHE A 19 -3.85 -7.97 -6.78
N CYS A 20 -4.92 -7.16 -6.82
CA CYS A 20 -6.08 -7.41 -7.70
C CYS A 20 -6.23 -6.41 -8.85
N ARG A 21 -5.40 -5.37 -8.91
CA ARG A 21 -5.42 -4.31 -9.95
C ARG A 21 -6.69 -3.44 -9.97
N ALA A 22 -7.62 -3.62 -9.03
CA ALA A 22 -8.74 -2.70 -8.80
C ALA A 22 -8.22 -1.32 -8.36
N LEU A 23 -8.98 -0.27 -8.64
CA LEU A 23 -8.67 1.07 -8.13
C LEU A 23 -8.84 1.08 -6.61
N PHE A 24 -7.86 1.61 -5.88
CA PHE A 24 -7.97 1.81 -4.43
C PHE A 24 -8.30 3.28 -4.14
N GLU A 25 -8.97 3.53 -3.02
CA GLU A 25 -9.37 4.88 -2.62
C GLU A 25 -8.21 5.73 -2.09
N ARG A 26 -8.44 7.02 -1.87
CA ARG A 26 -7.42 7.85 -1.23
C ARG A 26 -7.21 7.36 0.22
N PRO A 27 -5.95 7.21 0.67
CA PRO A 27 -5.68 6.96 2.08
C PRO A 27 -6.33 8.04 2.95
N HIS A 28 -6.99 7.60 4.01
CA HIS A 28 -7.65 8.45 4.99
C HIS A 28 -7.26 8.04 6.40
N GLU A 29 -7.58 8.86 7.39
CA GLU A 29 -7.32 8.54 8.79
C GLU A 29 -8.24 7.42 9.26
N ILE A 30 -7.64 6.34 9.76
CA ILE A 30 -8.30 5.21 10.39
C ILE A 30 -7.94 5.26 11.87
N VAL A 31 -8.96 5.32 12.72
CA VAL A 31 -8.81 5.30 14.17
C VAL A 31 -8.82 3.84 14.64
N THR A 32 -7.80 3.47 15.40
CA THR A 32 -7.63 2.14 16.00
C THR A 32 -7.63 2.26 17.52
N ASP A 33 -7.70 1.14 18.24
CA ASP A 33 -7.58 1.14 19.70
C ASP A 33 -6.20 1.60 20.18
N LEU A 34 -5.19 1.59 19.30
CA LEU A 34 -3.80 1.95 19.59
C LEU A 34 -3.46 3.38 19.16
N GLY A 35 -4.34 4.06 18.41
CA GLY A 35 -4.14 5.41 17.93
C GLY A 35 -4.84 5.68 16.61
N PHE A 36 -4.09 6.15 15.62
CA PHE A 36 -4.59 6.34 14.27
C PHE A 36 -3.46 6.19 13.27
N PHE A 37 -3.80 5.74 12.07
CA PHE A 37 -2.88 5.74 10.93
C PHE A 37 -3.60 6.17 9.66
N THR A 38 -2.83 6.57 8.65
CA THR A 38 -3.42 6.90 7.34
C THR A 38 -3.39 5.68 6.44
N GLY A 39 -4.54 5.21 5.96
CA GLY A 39 -4.63 3.95 5.22
C GLY A 39 -5.97 3.71 4.54
N GLY A 40 -6.25 2.44 4.26
CA GLY A 40 -7.52 1.96 3.71
C GLY A 40 -7.49 0.46 3.41
N MET A 41 -8.62 -0.04 2.89
CA MET A 41 -8.79 -1.43 2.49
C MET A 41 -9.20 -1.51 1.02
N CYS A 42 -8.80 -2.58 0.35
CA CYS A 42 -9.25 -2.93 -1.00
C CYS A 42 -10.23 -4.11 -0.92
N ASP A 43 -11.21 -4.16 -1.81
CA ASP A 43 -12.22 -5.22 -1.86
C ASP A 43 -11.66 -6.65 -1.99
N CYS A 44 -10.40 -6.80 -2.40
CA CYS A 44 -9.72 -8.09 -2.41
C CYS A 44 -9.17 -8.53 -1.04
N GLY A 45 -9.44 -7.78 0.03
CA GLY A 45 -8.96 -8.02 1.39
C GLY A 45 -7.53 -7.52 1.65
N ALA A 46 -6.93 -6.77 0.73
CA ALA A 46 -5.64 -6.12 1.00
C ALA A 46 -5.87 -4.86 1.84
N VAL A 47 -5.06 -4.68 2.88
CA VAL A 47 -5.01 -3.45 3.69
C VAL A 47 -3.78 -2.65 3.29
N TYR A 48 -3.90 -1.33 3.22
CA TYR A 48 -2.77 -0.46 2.92
C TYR A 48 -2.62 0.69 3.91
N GLY A 49 -1.36 0.98 4.25
CA GLY A 49 -0.95 2.13 5.04
C GLY A 49 -0.12 3.12 4.24
N PHE A 50 -0.19 4.40 4.58
CA PHE A 50 0.48 5.50 3.90
C PHE A 50 1.45 6.23 4.83
N ASP A 51 2.73 6.23 4.46
CA ASP A 51 3.76 7.06 5.09
C ASP A 51 4.06 8.28 4.19
N PRO A 52 3.63 9.49 4.57
CA PRO A 52 3.90 10.71 3.79
C PRO A 52 5.37 11.12 3.81
N THR A 53 6.17 10.64 4.76
CA THR A 53 7.59 11.00 4.95
C THR A 53 8.54 9.99 4.33
N GLY A 54 8.11 8.73 4.21
CA GLY A 54 8.95 7.59 3.86
C GLY A 54 9.97 7.20 4.94
N LYS A 55 9.87 7.74 6.16
CA LYS A 55 10.78 7.50 7.28
C LYS A 55 10.14 6.71 8.43
N ASN A 56 8.81 6.59 8.44
CA ASN A 56 8.02 5.98 9.51
C ASN A 56 7.39 4.66 9.03
N LEU A 57 7.96 4.03 8.00
CA LEU A 57 7.38 2.83 7.39
C LEU A 57 7.24 1.67 8.39
N GLY A 58 8.11 1.58 9.40
CA GLY A 58 7.99 0.57 10.45
C GLY A 58 6.74 0.74 11.31
N GLU A 59 6.39 1.97 11.68
CA GLU A 59 5.17 2.27 12.44
C GLU A 59 3.92 2.01 11.59
N VAL A 60 3.91 2.53 10.35
CA VAL A 60 2.83 2.29 9.39
C VAL A 60 2.65 0.79 9.12
N PHE A 61 3.74 0.02 9.07
CA PHE A 61 3.69 -1.43 8.92
C PHE A 61 2.96 -2.10 10.07
N MET A 62 3.26 -1.75 11.31
CA MET A 62 2.64 -2.36 12.48
C MET A 62 1.13 -2.09 12.52
N GLU A 63 0.73 -0.83 12.34
CA GLU A 63 -0.70 -0.44 12.29
C GLU A 63 -1.44 -1.16 11.15
N THR A 64 -0.84 -1.22 9.96
CA THR A 64 -1.44 -1.90 8.80
C THR A 64 -1.58 -3.41 9.04
N LEU A 65 -0.62 -4.05 9.72
CA LEU A 65 -0.66 -5.49 10.02
C LEU A 65 -1.72 -5.83 11.06
N VAL A 66 -1.88 -4.98 12.07
CA VAL A 66 -2.94 -5.09 13.08
C VAL A 66 -4.30 -4.94 12.44
N GLU A 67 -4.46 -3.95 11.54
CA GLU A 67 -5.70 -3.76 10.79
C GLU A 67 -6.01 -4.95 9.87
N LEU A 68 -4.99 -5.53 9.20
CA LEU A 68 -5.15 -6.78 8.44
C LEU A 68 -5.65 -7.94 9.30
N CYS A 69 -5.31 -7.94 10.60
CA CYS A 69 -5.78 -8.91 11.58
C CYS A 69 -7.15 -8.55 12.21
N GLY A 70 -7.82 -7.49 11.74
CA GLY A 70 -9.07 -7.01 12.32
C GLY A 70 -8.89 -6.42 13.71
N GLY A 71 -7.75 -5.76 13.99
CA GLY A 71 -7.44 -5.16 15.28
C GLY A 71 -6.75 -6.10 16.27
N ASP A 72 -6.55 -7.37 15.94
CA ASP A 72 -5.92 -8.33 16.86
C ASP A 72 -4.39 -8.19 16.86
N TRP A 73 -3.88 -7.47 17.86
CA TRP A 73 -2.45 -7.30 18.10
C TRP A 73 -1.70 -8.61 18.31
N GLN A 74 -2.27 -9.55 19.07
CA GLN A 74 -1.60 -10.82 19.36
C GLN A 74 -1.46 -11.65 18.09
N ARG A 75 -2.52 -11.70 17.27
CA ARG A 75 -2.46 -12.33 15.96
C ARG A 75 -1.40 -11.66 15.08
N ALA A 76 -1.39 -10.33 14.98
CA ALA A 76 -0.41 -9.60 14.18
C ALA A 76 1.03 -9.95 14.57
N MET A 77 1.35 -10.06 15.87
CA MET A 77 2.70 -10.41 16.34
C MET A 77 3.10 -11.87 16.05
N SER A 78 2.13 -12.72 15.74
CA SER A 78 2.37 -14.13 15.39
C SER A 78 2.56 -14.36 13.88
N MET A 79 2.34 -13.33 13.05
CA MET A 79 2.38 -13.46 11.60
C MET A 79 3.80 -13.46 11.05
N THR A 80 4.03 -14.30 10.04
CA THR A 80 5.31 -14.37 9.33
C THR A 80 5.16 -13.88 7.89
N ARG A 81 6.03 -12.95 7.48
CA ARG A 81 6.08 -12.44 6.10
C ARG A 81 6.38 -13.57 5.12
N GLY A 82 5.61 -13.65 4.03
CA GLY A 82 5.74 -14.67 2.99
C GLY A 82 5.07 -16.00 3.33
N GLU A 83 4.67 -16.20 4.59
CA GLU A 83 3.93 -17.39 5.02
C GLU A 83 2.48 -17.03 5.33
N SER A 84 2.27 -16.08 6.25
CA SER A 84 0.94 -15.64 6.70
C SER A 84 0.39 -14.47 5.87
N TYR A 85 1.28 -13.64 5.31
CA TYR A 85 0.89 -12.49 4.49
C TYR A 85 1.95 -12.14 3.45
N GLU A 86 1.53 -11.47 2.39
CA GLU A 86 2.40 -10.84 1.41
C GLU A 86 2.47 -9.32 1.60
N GLU A 87 3.64 -8.75 1.31
CA GLU A 87 3.89 -7.30 1.35
C GLU A 87 4.20 -6.77 -0.05
N ARG A 88 3.66 -5.59 -0.40
CA ARG A 88 4.03 -4.81 -1.59
C ARG A 88 4.17 -3.33 -1.23
N VAL A 89 5.25 -2.72 -1.70
CA VAL A 89 5.56 -1.30 -1.42
C VAL A 89 5.50 -0.50 -2.72
N LEU A 90 4.75 0.60 -2.72
CA LEU A 90 4.57 1.48 -3.88
C LEU A 90 4.92 2.93 -3.51
N ARG A 91 5.42 3.70 -4.48
CA ARG A 91 5.53 5.15 -4.33
C ARG A 91 4.25 5.83 -4.76
N TYR A 92 3.79 6.81 -3.98
CA TYR A 92 2.49 7.42 -4.15
C TYR A 92 2.56 8.95 -4.00
N ASN A 93 1.82 9.67 -4.85
CA ASN A 93 1.62 11.10 -4.74
C ASN A 93 0.24 11.38 -4.15
N PRO A 94 0.14 11.85 -2.89
CA PRO A 94 -1.15 12.08 -2.24
C PRO A 94 -1.95 13.24 -2.85
N ARG A 95 -1.29 14.22 -3.47
CA ARG A 95 -1.95 15.39 -4.06
C ARG A 95 -2.73 15.03 -5.32
N THR A 96 -2.15 14.17 -6.16
CA THR A 96 -2.75 13.78 -7.45
C THR A 96 -3.44 12.42 -7.39
N HIS A 97 -3.30 11.68 -6.29
CA HIS A 97 -3.78 10.31 -6.14
C HIS A 97 -3.29 9.41 -7.28
N ARG A 98 -1.96 9.36 -7.44
CA ARG A 98 -1.30 8.58 -8.49
C ARG A 98 -0.10 7.83 -7.94
N LEU A 99 0.13 6.65 -8.50
CA LEU A 99 1.39 5.92 -8.30
C LEU A 99 2.52 6.62 -9.05
N VAL A 100 3.72 6.49 -8.51
CA VAL A 100 4.94 7.08 -9.07
C VAL A 100 5.83 5.94 -9.58
N PRO A 101 5.93 5.76 -10.92
CA PRO A 101 6.80 4.75 -11.52
C PRO A 101 8.28 5.01 -11.15
N GLY A 102 9.06 3.96 -10.97
CA GLY A 102 10.47 4.06 -10.59
C GLY A 102 11.31 4.90 -11.56
N GLY A 103 12.02 5.92 -11.03
CA GLY A 103 12.91 6.81 -11.77
C GLY A 103 13.29 8.05 -10.95
N THR A 104 14.46 8.63 -11.20
CA THR A 104 15.09 9.76 -10.47
C THR A 104 14.45 11.14 -10.73
N GLY A 105 13.21 11.20 -11.20
CA GLY A 105 12.67 12.40 -11.85
C GLY A 105 11.27 12.83 -11.41
N TYR A 106 10.94 12.77 -10.12
CA TYR A 106 9.72 13.40 -9.60
C TYR A 106 10.05 14.43 -8.52
N ALA A 107 9.79 15.70 -8.81
CA ALA A 107 10.10 16.86 -7.96
C ALA A 107 9.00 17.17 -6.91
N GLY A 108 8.06 16.25 -6.68
CA GLY A 108 6.99 16.40 -5.69
C GLY A 108 7.25 15.58 -4.43
N LYS A 109 6.67 15.99 -3.28
CA LYS A 109 6.65 15.14 -2.07
C LYS A 109 5.91 13.84 -2.37
N THR A 110 6.65 12.76 -2.50
CA THR A 110 6.11 11.41 -2.63
C THR A 110 6.17 10.72 -1.27
N GLY A 111 5.14 9.95 -0.96
CA GLY A 111 5.14 9.06 0.18
C GLY A 111 5.18 7.60 -0.27
N ILE A 112 5.14 6.72 0.72
CA ILE A 112 5.15 5.27 0.53
C ILE A 112 3.78 4.72 0.87
N LEU A 113 3.22 3.90 -0.02
CA LEU A 113 2.12 3.01 0.29
C LEU A 113 2.67 1.61 0.57
N LEU A 114 2.31 1.06 1.71
CA LEU A 114 2.55 -0.31 2.09
C LEU A 114 1.25 -1.08 1.96
N PHE A 115 1.22 -2.14 1.15
CA PHE A 115 0.09 -3.03 1.03
C PHE A 115 0.42 -4.38 1.67
N LEU A 116 -0.47 -4.87 2.52
CA LEU A 116 -0.42 -6.19 3.13
C LEU A 116 -1.68 -6.99 2.72
N LYS A 117 -1.53 -8.29 2.48
CA LYS A 117 -2.65 -9.20 2.21
C LYS A 117 -2.34 -10.57 2.79
N LEU A 118 -3.34 -11.22 3.39
CA LEU A 118 -3.21 -12.59 3.89
C LEU A 118 -2.90 -13.57 2.76
N THR A 119 -2.01 -14.52 3.04
CA THR A 119 -1.67 -15.61 2.13
C THR A 119 -2.66 -16.76 2.33
N GLY A 120 -3.24 -17.28 1.24
CA GLY A 120 -4.10 -18.48 1.29
C GLY A 120 -5.60 -18.23 1.50
N GLU A 121 -6.06 -16.98 1.39
CA GLU A 121 -7.49 -16.62 1.27
C GLU A 121 -7.91 -16.37 -0.18
#